data_AF-A0A0M3HFA1-F1
#
_entry.id   AF-A0A0M3HFA1-F1
#
_cell.length_a   1.000
_cell.length_b   1.000
_cell.length_c   1.000
_cell.angle_alpha   90.00
_cell.angle_beta   90.00
_cell.angle_gamma   90.00
#
_symmetry.space_group_name_H-M   'P 1'
#
loop_
_entity.id
_entity.type
_entity.pdbx_description
1 polymer ?
#
loop_
_entity_poly.entity_id
_entity_poly.type
_entity_poly.pdbx_seq_one_letter_code
_entity_poly.pdbx_strand_id
1 'polypeptide(L)'
;MSEHWNLQLYVDKMDMFWSMVNASRFSRQLLLKRLRQPVERLGWLDNTSPMTINALYNFERNLIILPMMITRPPFADSGMPLCAFYCLLLI
;
A
#
# COMPACT_ATOMS: atom_id res chain seq x y z
N MET A 1 -6.33 26.68 -22.11
CA MET A 1 -5.39 25.56 -22.30
C MET A 1 -5.55 24.59 -21.14
N SER A 2 -6.65 23.84 -21.11
CA SER A 2 -6.97 22.89 -20.03
C SER A 2 -7.00 21.49 -20.63
N GLU A 3 -5.83 20.87 -20.75
CA GLU A 3 -5.76 19.44 -21.03
C GLU A 3 -6.41 18.71 -19.86
N HIS A 4 -7.54 18.07 -20.13
CA HIS A 4 -8.21 17.19 -19.21
C HIS A 4 -7.26 16.03 -18.91
N TRP A 5 -6.62 16.05 -17.74
CA TRP A 5 -5.71 15.00 -17.26
C TRP A 5 -6.42 13.66 -17.10
N ASN A 6 -6.59 12.94 -18.21
CA ASN A 6 -7.07 11.56 -18.23
C ASN A 6 -6.07 10.67 -17.49
N LEU A 7 -6.45 10.25 -16.27
CA LEU A 7 -5.63 9.36 -15.45
C LEU A 7 -5.84 7.93 -15.95
N GLN A 8 -5.07 7.54 -16.95
CA GLN A 8 -5.15 6.19 -17.52
C GLN A 8 -3.77 5.54 -17.44
N LEU A 9 -3.72 4.37 -16.82
CA LEU A 9 -2.54 3.52 -16.81
C LEU A 9 -2.54 2.68 -18.09
N TYR A 10 -1.58 2.92 -18.97
CA TYR A 10 -1.35 2.11 -20.17
C TYR A 10 -0.08 1.27 -19.97
N VAL A 11 -0.23 -0.05 -20.13
CA VAL A 11 0.85 -1.03 -20.02
C VAL A 11 0.86 -1.86 -21.30
N ASP A 12 1.99 -1.84 -21.99
CA ASP A 12 2.24 -2.67 -23.16
C ASP A 12 3.08 -3.89 -22.76
N LYS A 13 2.76 -5.04 -23.32
CA LYS A 13 3.50 -6.29 -23.08
C LYS A 13 4.85 -6.29 -23.79
N MET A 14 4.98 -5.57 -24.90
CA MET A 14 6.19 -5.58 -25.74
C MET A 14 7.17 -4.49 -25.34
N ASP A 15 6.67 -3.36 -24.82
CA ASP A 15 7.48 -2.21 -24.44
C ASP A 15 7.55 -2.03 -22.92
N MET A 16 8.48 -2.76 -22.28
CA MET A 16 8.70 -2.67 -20.84
C MET A 16 9.10 -1.26 -20.40
N PHE A 17 10.02 -0.61 -21.13
CA PHE A 17 10.53 0.71 -20.76
C PHE A 17 9.43 1.77 -20.71
N TRP A 18 8.64 1.88 -21.78
CA TRP A 18 7.54 2.85 -21.82
C TRP A 18 6.44 2.53 -20.81
N SER A 19 6.18 1.25 -20.55
CA SER A 19 5.25 0.83 -19.50
C SER A 19 5.71 1.29 -18.12
N MET A 20 7.00 1.18 -17.81
CA MET A 20 7.57 1.69 -16.54
C MET A 20 7.48 3.21 -16.43
N VAL A 21 7.78 3.93 -17.53
CA VAL A 21 7.65 5.40 -17.58
C VAL A 21 6.19 5.82 -17.38
N ASN A 22 5.24 5.15 -18.02
CA ASN A 22 3.82 5.42 -17.89
C ASN A 22 3.30 5.12 -16.48
N ALA A 23 3.71 4.00 -15.88
CA ALA A 23 3.37 3.66 -14.50
C ALA A 23 3.90 4.71 -13.50
N SER A 24 5.13 5.18 -13.71
CA SER A 24 5.74 6.23 -12.87
C SER A 24 5.04 7.58 -13.02
N ARG A 25 4.64 7.95 -14.24
CA ARG A 25 3.85 9.16 -14.49
C ARG A 25 2.47 9.07 -13.82
N PHE A 26 1.81 7.92 -13.94
CA PHE A 26 0.50 7.66 -13.35
C PHE A 26 0.54 7.79 -11.81
N SER A 27 1.52 7.16 -11.15
CA SER A 27 1.66 7.23 -9.69
C SER A 27 1.91 8.67 -9.21
N ARG A 28 2.78 9.42 -9.91
CA ARG A 28 3.04 10.83 -9.63
C ARG A 28 1.77 11.68 -9.78
N GLN A 29 1.02 11.48 -10.85
CA GLN A 29 -0.22 12.23 -11.09
C GLN A 29 -1.30 11.93 -10.04
N LEU A 30 -1.42 10.67 -9.61
CA LEU A 30 -2.34 10.28 -8.54
C LEU A 30 -1.99 11.00 -7.23
N LEU A 31 -0.70 11.09 -6.90
CA LEU A 31 -0.23 11.85 -5.75
C LEU A 31 -0.49 13.36 -5.92
N LEU A 32 -0.28 13.91 -7.12
CA LEU A 32 -0.54 15.33 -7.40
C LEU A 32 -2.03 15.69 -7.29
N LYS A 33 -2.93 14.80 -7.70
CA LYS A 33 -4.39 15.01 -7.56
C LYS A 33 -4.86 15.06 -6.11
N ARG A 34 -4.10 14.48 -5.18
CA ARG A 34 -4.40 14.57 -3.75
C ARG A 34 -4.02 15.91 -3.14
N LEU A 35 -3.24 16.76 -3.82
CA LEU A 35 -2.99 18.11 -3.32
C LEU A 35 -4.31 18.87 -3.18
N ARG A 36 -4.50 19.53 -2.04
CA ARG A 36 -5.70 20.30 -1.68
C ARG A 36 -6.97 19.47 -1.50
N GLN A 37 -6.89 18.15 -1.56
CA GLN A 37 -7.96 17.25 -1.12
C GLN A 37 -7.80 16.98 0.39
N PRO A 38 -8.90 16.67 1.11
CA PRO A 38 -8.79 16.26 2.51
C PRO A 38 -7.97 14.98 2.62
N VAL A 39 -7.22 14.84 3.72
CA VAL A 39 -6.43 13.63 4.00
C VAL A 39 -7.37 12.45 4.19
N GLU A 40 -7.20 11.43 3.34
CA GLU A 40 -7.93 10.17 3.46
C GLU A 40 -7.39 9.39 4.66
N ARG A 41 -8.20 9.20 5.71
CA ARG A 41 -7.73 8.60 6.97
C ARG A 41 -7.56 7.08 6.91
N LEU A 42 -8.45 6.39 6.18
CA LEU A 42 -8.51 4.93 6.11
C LEU A 42 -7.78 4.35 4.89
N GLY A 43 -7.12 5.20 4.09
CA GLY A 43 -6.45 4.78 2.87
C GLY A 43 -5.21 3.93 3.16
N TRP A 44 -5.11 2.77 2.50
CA TRP A 44 -3.96 1.85 2.58
C TRP A 44 -2.85 2.21 1.60
N LEU A 45 -3.21 2.89 0.50
CA LEU A 45 -2.37 3.08 -0.69
C LEU A 45 -1.03 3.78 -0.42
N ASP A 46 -0.99 4.61 0.61
CA ASP A 46 0.20 5.41 0.97
C ASP A 46 1.15 4.67 1.91
N ASN A 47 0.65 3.63 2.59
CA ASN A 47 1.35 3.05 3.72
C ASN A 47 1.98 1.72 3.37
N THR A 48 1.27 0.83 2.67
CA THR A 48 1.78 -0.50 2.33
C THR A 48 0.84 -1.27 1.39
N SER A 49 1.41 -2.23 0.66
CA SER A 49 0.65 -3.28 -0.02
C SER A 49 0.19 -4.35 0.99
N PRO A 50 -0.96 -5.02 0.76
CA PRO A 50 -1.35 -6.22 1.49
C PRO A 50 -0.32 -7.35 1.40
N MET A 51 0.51 -7.33 0.36
CA MET A 51 1.55 -8.34 0.10
C MET A 51 2.86 -8.08 0.86
N THR A 52 2.98 -6.95 1.57
CA THR A 52 4.16 -6.64 2.37
C THR A 52 4.19 -7.49 3.64
N ILE A 53 5.30 -8.17 3.93
CA ILE A 53 5.52 -8.86 5.21
C ILE A 53 6.17 -7.86 6.18
N ASN A 54 5.35 -7.02 6.82
CA ASN A 54 5.83 -6.06 7.84
C ASN A 54 4.65 -5.61 8.72
N ALA A 55 4.93 -4.90 9.82
CA ALA A 55 3.96 -4.10 10.56
C ALA A 55 4.40 -2.64 10.52
N LEU A 56 3.46 -1.72 10.31
CA LEU A 56 3.78 -0.30 10.21
C LEU A 56 2.89 0.55 11.11
N TYR A 57 3.49 1.59 11.68
CA TYR A 57 2.77 2.65 12.37
C TYR A 57 2.87 3.95 11.59
N ASN A 58 1.73 4.56 11.29
CA ASN A 58 1.65 5.88 10.69
C ASN A 58 1.30 6.91 11.78
N PHE A 59 2.28 7.74 12.15
CA PHE A 59 2.14 8.78 13.17
C PHE A 59 1.09 9.83 12.81
N GLU A 60 1.07 10.30 11.56
CA GLU A 60 0.18 11.37 11.08
C GLU A 60 -1.30 10.97 11.15
N ARG A 61 -1.58 9.67 11.03
CA ARG A 61 -2.94 9.13 11.06
C ARG A 61 -3.26 8.36 12.34
N ASN A 62 -2.29 8.23 13.24
CA ASN A 62 -2.34 7.39 14.42
C ASN A 62 -2.93 5.98 14.11
N LEU A 63 -2.39 5.34 13.07
CA LEU A 63 -2.91 4.08 12.54
C LEU A 63 -1.83 3.00 12.58
N ILE A 64 -2.16 1.86 13.20
CA ILE A 64 -1.37 0.63 13.14
C ILE A 64 -1.91 -0.21 11.97
N ILE A 65 -1.02 -0.69 11.10
CA ILE A 65 -1.38 -1.44 9.90
C ILE A 65 -0.70 -2.80 9.95
N LEU A 66 -1.52 -3.85 9.86
CA LEU A 66 -1.11 -5.25 9.76
C LEU A 66 -1.55 -5.80 8.39
N PRO A 67 -0.65 -5.81 7.38
CA PRO A 67 -0.89 -6.43 6.09
C PRO A 67 -1.21 -7.93 6.17
N MET A 68 -1.93 -8.44 5.18
CA MET A 68 -2.35 -9.83 5.14
C MET A 68 -1.19 -10.84 5.10
N MET A 69 -0.04 -10.46 4.56
CA MET A 69 1.13 -11.34 4.52
C MET A 69 1.83 -11.53 5.87
N ILE A 70 1.75 -10.58 6.81
CA ILE A 70 2.31 -10.78 8.16
C ILE A 70 1.41 -11.67 9.03
N THR A 71 0.11 -11.75 8.72
CA THR A 71 -0.85 -12.60 9.46
C THR A 71 -0.83 -14.07 8.99
N ARG A 72 0.37 -14.59 8.69
CA ARG A 72 0.61 -15.96 8.27
C ARG A 72 1.62 -16.62 9.23
N PRO A 73 1.76 -17.96 9.21
CA PRO A 73 2.85 -18.62 9.92
C PRO A 73 4.20 -18.00 9.55
N PRO A 74 5.12 -17.79 10.52
CA PRO A 74 5.05 -18.24 11.91
C PRO A 74 4.32 -17.27 12.87
N PHE A 75 3.85 -16.11 12.42
CA PHE A 75 3.33 -15.06 13.30
C PHE A 75 1.88 -15.27 13.72
N ALA A 76 1.04 -15.72 12.80
CA ALA A 76 -0.37 -16.01 13.06
C ALA A 76 -0.82 -17.24 12.29
N ASP A 77 -1.38 -18.19 13.03
CA ASP A 77 -2.10 -19.34 12.48
C ASP A 77 -3.19 -19.78 13.45
N SER A 78 -4.30 -20.28 12.90
CA SER A 78 -5.45 -20.76 13.67
C SER A 78 -5.12 -21.97 14.56
N GLY A 79 -4.14 -22.78 14.18
CA GLY A 79 -3.67 -23.94 14.95
C GLY A 79 -2.55 -23.63 15.94
N MET A 80 -2.12 -22.38 16.06
CA MET A 80 -0.97 -21.99 16.87
C MET A 80 -1.32 -21.91 18.37
N PRO A 81 -0.44 -22.35 19.29
CA PRO A 81 -0.64 -22.10 20.71
C PRO A 81 -0.63 -20.61 21.02
N LEU A 82 -1.57 -20.16 21.87
CA LEU A 82 -1.77 -18.74 22.20
C LEU A 82 -0.49 -18.04 22.67
N CYS A 83 0.33 -18.70 23.50
CA CYS A 83 1.58 -18.11 23.98
C CYS A 83 2.50 -17.68 22.84
N ALA A 84 2.60 -18.49 21.78
CA ALA A 84 3.44 -18.19 20.65
C ALA A 84 2.82 -17.08 19.78
N PHE A 85 1.50 -17.05 19.62
CA PHE A 85 0.79 -15.96 18.94
C PHE A 85 1.01 -14.60 19.63
N TYR A 86 0.83 -14.54 20.95
CA TYR A 86 1.05 -13.32 21.75
C TYR A 86 2.51 -12.85 21.67
N CYS A 87 3.48 -13.75 21.81
CA CYS A 87 4.89 -13.38 21.76
C CYS A 87 5.36 -12.89 20.39
N LEU A 88 4.77 -13.35 19.29
CA LEU A 88 5.25 -13.02 17.94
C LEU A 88 4.52 -11.84 17.30
N LEU A 89 3.24 -11.62 17.61
CA LEU A 89 2.42 -10.60 16.94
C LEU A 89 2.18 -9.35 17.80
N LEU A 90 2.28 -9.44 19.12
CA LEU A 90 1.95 -8.35 20.06
C LEU A 90 3.17 -7.75 20.79
N ILE A 91 4.34 -7.71 20.13
CA ILE A 91 5.51 -6.97 20.63
C ILE A 91 5.32 -5.46 20.44
#